data_AF-A0A4R4Y0E8-F1
#
_entry.id   AF-A0A4R4Y0E8-F1
#
_cell.length_a   1.000
_cell.length_b   1.000
_cell.length_c   1.000
_cell.angle_alpha   90.00
_cell.angle_beta   90.00
_cell.angle_gamma   90.00
#
_symmetry.space_group_name_H-M   'P 1'
#
loop_
_entity.id
_entity.type
_entity.pdbx_description
1 polymer ?
#
loop_
_entity_poly.entity_id
_entity_poly.type
_entity_poly.pdbx_seq_one_letter_code
_entity_poly.pdbx_strand_id
1 'polypeptide(L)' 'MTRSGTAASVGTVEALDTTFLASATAPAQVRTLVELRLASWGLGRLRDDMALIASELVTNSLKWGTSGRSG' A
#
# COMPACT_ATOMS: atom_id res chain seq x y z
N MET A 1 -35.06 21.78 24.45
CA MET A 1 -33.64 22.04 24.10
C MET A 1 -33.02 20.71 23.68
N THR A 2 -33.32 20.26 22.45
CA THR A 2 -32.85 18.98 21.89
C THR A 2 -31.60 19.25 21.06
N ARG A 3 -30.44 18.75 21.51
CA ARG A 3 -29.22 18.77 20.71
C ARG A 3 -29.35 17.72 19.60
N SER A 4 -29.59 18.16 18.37
CA SER A 4 -29.30 17.35 17.18
C SER A 4 -27.79 17.17 17.09
N GLY A 5 -27.31 16.01 17.52
CA GLY A 5 -25.96 15.57 17.20
C GLY A 5 -25.96 15.09 15.76
N THR A 6 -25.32 15.85 14.86
CA THR A 6 -24.95 15.37 13.53
C THR A 6 -24.11 14.12 13.72
N ALA A 7 -24.63 12.96 13.33
CA ALA A 7 -23.83 11.75 13.26
C ALA A 7 -22.71 12.00 12.24
N ALA A 8 -21.46 12.09 12.70
CA ALA A 8 -20.32 12.07 11.82
C ALA A 8 -20.40 10.77 11.02
N SER A 9 -20.40 10.86 9.69
CA SER A 9 -20.27 9.68 8.85
C SER A 9 -19.00 8.95 9.27
N VAL A 10 -19.12 7.68 9.68
CA VAL A 10 -17.97 6.80 9.82
C VAL A 10 -17.39 6.69 8.41
N GLY A 11 -16.33 7.46 8.14
CA GLY A 11 -15.64 7.38 6.86
C GLY A 11 -15.14 5.95 6.68
N THR A 12 -15.44 5.34 5.54
CA THR A 12 -14.83 4.07 5.15
C THR A 12 -13.32 4.24 5.24
N VAL A 13 -12.64 3.39 6.03
CA VAL A 13 -11.18 3.36 6.04
C VAL A 13 -10.77 2.79 4.69
N GLU A 14 -10.41 3.66 3.75
CA GLU A 14 -9.88 3.20 2.47
C GLU A 14 -8.51 2.58 2.71
N ALA A 15 -8.41 1.26 2.51
CA ALA A 15 -7.18 0.49 2.60
C ALA A 15 -6.60 0.23 1.21
N LEU A 16 -5.28 0.10 1.12
CA LEU A 16 -4.60 -0.35 -0.09
C LEU A 16 -4.38 -1.85 -0.03
N ASP A 17 -5.21 -2.61 -0.76
CA ASP A 17 -5.08 -4.06 -0.90
C ASP A 17 -5.11 -4.42 -2.39
N THR A 18 -4.04 -5.05 -2.88
CA THR A 18 -3.90 -5.45 -4.28
C THR A 18 -2.90 -6.59 -4.41
N THR A 19 -3.06 -7.39 -5.46
CA THR A 19 -2.14 -8.48 -5.79
C THR A 19 -1.40 -8.14 -7.08
N PHE A 20 -0.10 -8.42 -7.10
CA PHE A 20 0.74 -8.28 -8.29
C PHE A 20 1.24 -9.64 -8.76
N LEU A 21 1.48 -9.78 -10.06
CA LEU A 21 2.25 -10.90 -10.59
C LEU A 21 3.67 -10.84 -10.03
N ALA A 22 4.24 -11.99 -9.67
CA ALA A 22 5.63 -12.10 -9.26
C ALA A 22 6.57 -11.88 -10.47
N SER A 23 6.83 -10.61 -10.80
CA SER A 23 7.67 -10.21 -11.93
C SER A 23 8.66 -9.11 -11.53
N ALA A 24 9.72 -8.94 -12.34
CA ALA A 24 10.72 -7.90 -12.12
C ALA A 24 10.14 -6.47 -12.16
N THR A 25 8.94 -6.27 -12.72
CA THR A 25 8.27 -4.96 -12.77
C THR A 25 7.43 -4.66 -11.53
N ALA A 26 7.13 -5.66 -10.69
CA ALA A 26 6.24 -5.51 -9.55
C ALA A 26 6.72 -4.45 -8.53
N PRO A 27 8.02 -4.33 -8.18
CA PRO A 27 8.47 -3.28 -7.27
C PRO A 27 8.19 -1.86 -7.78
N ALA A 28 8.35 -1.63 -9.09
CA ALA A 28 8.06 -0.34 -9.71
C ALA A 28 6.55 -0.04 -9.72
N GLN A 29 5.71 -1.05 -10.01
CA GLN A 29 4.26 -0.92 -9.97
C GLN A 29 3.75 -0.61 -8.55
N VAL A 30 4.30 -1.29 -7.54
CA VAL A 30 3.98 -1.08 -6.12
C VAL A 30 4.37 0.33 -5.69
N ARG A 31 5.58 0.79 -6.06
CA ARG A 31 6.01 2.16 -5.80
C ARG A 31 5.00 3.17 -6.34
N THR A 32 4.65 3.09 -7.62
CA THR A 32 3.68 4.01 -8.24
C THR A 32 2.33 4.00 -7.50
N LEU A 33 1.82 2.82 -7.16
CA LEU A 33 0.53 2.71 -6.48
C LEU A 33 0.56 3.28 -5.05
N VAL A 34 1.63 3.04 -4.30
CA VAL A 34 1.83 3.60 -2.95
C VAL A 34 1.92 5.12 -3.00
N GLU A 35 2.69 5.68 -3.95
CA GLU A 35 2.81 7.13 -4.13
C GLU A 35 1.43 7.77 -4.42
N LEU A 36 0.65 7.19 -5.33
CA LEU A 36 -0.71 7.67 -5.66
C LEU A 36 -1.65 7.58 -4.46
N ARG A 37 -1.60 6.48 -3.71
CA ARG A 37 -2.46 6.26 -2.55
C ARG A 37 -2.14 7.24 -1.41
N LEU A 38 -0.85 7.46 -1.12
CA LEU A 38 -0.43 8.44 -0.11
C LEU A 38 -0.83 9.85 -0.50
N ALA A 39 -0.75 10.21 -1.80
CA ALA A 39 -1.26 11.49 -2.28
C ALA A 39 -2.77 11.63 -2.03
N SER A 40 -3.56 10.60 -2.33
CA SER A 40 -5.00 10.61 -2.09
C SER A 40 -5.39 10.72 -0.60
N TRP A 41 -4.54 10.20 0.30
CA TRP A 41 -4.72 10.32 1.75
C TRP A 41 -4.14 11.61 2.35
N GLY A 42 -3.51 12.48 1.54
CA GLY A 42 -2.84 13.68 2.05
C GLY A 42 -1.54 13.42 2.81
N LEU A 43 -0.96 12.23 2.68
CA LEU A 43 0.25 11.77 3.36
C LEU A 43 1.53 11.92 2.52
N GLY A 44 1.59 12.96 1.69
CA GLY A 44 2.70 13.16 0.73
C GLY A 44 4.09 13.25 1.37
N ARG A 45 4.18 13.61 2.66
CA ARG A 45 5.46 13.63 3.40
C ARG A 45 6.08 12.24 3.60
N LEU A 46 5.27 11.18 3.56
CA LEU A 46 5.72 9.79 3.73
C LEU A 46 6.05 9.11 2.39
N ARG A 47 5.89 9.83 1.27
CA ARG A 47 5.96 9.27 -0.08
C ARG A 47 7.25 8.50 -0.33
N ASP A 48 8.39 9.14 -0.12
CA ASP A 48 9.68 8.57 -0.52
C ASP A 48 10.06 7.39 0.37
N ASP A 49 9.86 7.51 1.68
CA ASP A 49 10.13 6.44 2.66
C ASP A 49 9.26 5.20 2.39
N MET A 50 7.95 5.41 2.22
CA MET A 50 7.02 4.30 2.02
C MET A 50 7.17 3.66 0.65
N ALA A 51 7.48 4.45 -0.39
CA ALA A 51 7.81 3.92 -1.72
C ALA A 51 9.03 2.99 -1.66
N LEU A 52 10.09 3.41 -0.95
CA LEU A 52 11.28 2.60 -0.76
C LEU A 52 10.96 1.32 0.00
N ILE A 53 10.35 1.43 1.18
CA ILE A 53 9.99 0.27 2.03
C ILE A 53 9.14 -0.73 1.25
N ALA A 54 8.08 -0.28 0.58
CA ALA A 54 7.21 -1.17 -0.17
C ALA A 54 7.93 -1.86 -1.33
N SER A 55 8.78 -1.13 -2.07
CA SER A 55 9.56 -1.72 -3.17
C SER A 55 10.58 -2.74 -2.68
N GLU A 56 11.21 -2.53 -1.53
CA GLU A 56 12.18 -3.46 -0.94
C GLU A 56 11.50 -4.71 -0.39
N LEU A 57 10.33 -4.58 0.24
CA LEU A 57 9.56 -5.74 0.70
C LEU A 57 9.13 -6.64 -0.47
N VAL A 58 8.67 -6.04 -1.57
CA VAL A 58 8.31 -6.79 -2.78
C VAL A 58 9.56 -7.39 -3.44
N THR A 59 10.66 -6.65 -3.51
CA THR A 59 11.94 -7.16 -4.01
C THR A 59 12.44 -8.34 -3.19
N ASN A 60 12.36 -8.27 -1.86
CA ASN A 60 12.70 -9.37 -0.97
C ASN A 60 11.79 -10.58 -1.20
N SER A 61 10.49 -10.35 -1.39
CA SER A 61 9.54 -11.42 -1.69
C SER A 61 9.85 -12.11 -3.02
N LEU A 62 10.26 -11.37 -4.06
CA LEU A 62 10.67 -11.94 -5.35
C LEU A 62 11.97 -12.74 -5.25
N LYS A 63 12.94 -12.25 -4.47
CA LYS A 63 14.25 -12.89 -4.31
C LYS A 63 14.18 -14.17 -3.47
N TRP A 64 13.35 -14.17 -2.42
CA TRP A 64 13.37 -15.20 -1.38
C TRP A 64 12.08 -16.01 -1.28
N GLY A 65 11.00 -15.57 -1.92
CA GLY A 65 9.67 -16.21 -1.87
C GLY A 65 9.60 -17.55 -2.59
N THR A 66 10.63 -17.94 -3.35
CA THR A 66 10.76 -19.26 -3.97
C THR A 66 11.38 -20.28 -3.01
N SER A 67 10.89 -20.37 -1.77
CA SER A 67 11.36 -21.34 -0.76
C SER A 67 10.29 -22.37 -0.39
N GLY A 68 9.52 -22.85 -1.38
CA GLY A 68 8.37 -23.75 -1.16
C GLY A 68 8.31 -24.99 -2.04
N ARG A 69 9.42 -25.44 -2.65
CA ARG A 69 9.48 -26.73 -3.34
C ARG A 69 10.91 -27.27 -3.44
N SER A 70 11.47 -27.67 -2.29
CA SER A 70 12.51 -28.69 -2.25
C SER A 70 11.80 -30.04 -2.35
N GLY A 71 11.80 -30.62 -3.56
CA GLY A 71 11.56 -32.05 -3.76
C GLY A 71 12.83 -32.84 -3.52
#